data_AF-A0A351F740-F1
#
_entry.id   AF-A0A351F740-F1
#
_cell.length_a   1.000
_cell.length_b   1.000
_cell.length_c   1.000
_cell.angle_alpha   90.00
_cell.angle_beta   90.00
_cell.angle_gamma   90.00
#
_symmetry.space_group_name_H-M   'P 1'
#
loop_
_entity.id
_entity.type
_entity.pdbx_description
1 polymer ?
#
loop_
_entity_poly.entity_id
_entity_poly.type
_entity_poly.pdbx_seq_one_letter_code
_entity_poly.pdbx_strand_id
1 'polypeptide(L)'
;YFWGRAVHSAFDSFWDNAELNGKGLQTYFEEMWTYVINRFKDHPAVIGFDFFNEPFPGKSGGKAFREIIARLVSTTVFDKTISKKKLIELATKSDDPARVLDLYSGKHLRKITSAADDIIKTFDTKKYFPFINKMTRAARRCGSDKLVFLENSYYSNLGIPYSCPRPVLSGKTENNVIFSPHAYDFMVDTPSYKYASNDRVGSIFAEHRRSQMRLGVPVIVGEWGGFTEGDEWFPHIEYLLDLFDSYKWSNTYWTYFGGFTETEVYQNVLTRPHPIAVTGEIDCYGYDREKKEFHLEFTQNDETKAKTEIFVPSVPKYAELDGEEISIKRKGVFRFSTTPGKHEIKVIYK
;
A
#
# COMPACT_ATOMS: atom_id res chain seq x y z
N TYR A 1 -12.81 -7.99 15.22
CA TYR A 1 -11.57 -7.31 15.62
C TYR A 1 -11.79 -6.19 16.65
N PHE A 2 -12.63 -5.18 16.35
CA PHE A 2 -12.72 -3.94 17.14
C PHE A 2 -13.28 -4.07 18.56
N TRP A 3 -14.16 -5.05 18.81
CA TRP A 3 -14.87 -5.20 20.10
C TRP A 3 -14.58 -6.52 20.83
N GLY A 4 -13.98 -7.48 20.13
CA GLY A 4 -13.83 -8.84 20.64
C GLY A 4 -12.77 -8.92 21.74
N ARG A 5 -13.19 -9.01 23.01
CA ARG A 5 -12.27 -9.11 24.16
C ARG A 5 -11.29 -10.27 24.03
N ALA A 6 -11.73 -11.42 23.53
CA ALA A 6 -10.87 -12.57 23.30
C ALA A 6 -9.79 -12.29 22.24
N VAL A 7 -10.17 -11.63 21.13
CA VAL A 7 -9.22 -11.21 20.09
C VAL A 7 -8.22 -10.21 20.66
N HIS A 8 -8.68 -9.22 21.43
CA HIS A 8 -7.80 -8.24 22.06
C HIS A 8 -6.79 -8.90 22.99
N SER A 9 -7.25 -9.81 23.84
CA SER A 9 -6.38 -10.58 24.74
C SER A 9 -5.38 -11.45 23.98
N ALA A 10 -5.76 -12.06 22.85
CA ALA A 10 -4.84 -12.85 22.03
C ALA A 10 -3.70 -12.00 21.45
N PHE A 11 -4.02 -10.81 20.91
CA PHE A 11 -2.99 -9.87 20.46
C PHE A 11 -2.13 -9.37 21.61
N ASP A 12 -2.73 -9.00 22.75
CA ASP A 12 -1.97 -8.59 23.94
C ASP A 12 -0.99 -9.69 24.35
N SER A 13 -1.43 -10.95 24.44
CA SER A 13 -0.56 -12.09 24.76
C SER A 13 0.59 -12.25 23.76
N PHE A 14 0.34 -12.06 22.46
CA PHE A 14 1.40 -12.11 21.46
C PHE A 14 2.40 -10.95 21.63
N TRP A 15 1.92 -9.72 21.78
CA TRP A 15 2.76 -8.53 21.92
C TRP A 15 3.53 -8.47 23.24
N ASP A 16 2.97 -9.05 24.30
CA ASP A 16 3.61 -9.23 25.60
C ASP A 16 4.53 -10.46 25.64
N ASN A 17 4.61 -11.20 24.52
CA ASN A 17 5.40 -12.43 24.39
C ASN A 17 5.07 -13.43 25.51
N ALA A 18 3.78 -13.60 25.79
CA ALA A 18 3.28 -14.49 26.83
C ALA A 18 3.89 -15.89 26.70
N GLU A 19 4.12 -16.55 27.83
CA GLU A 19 4.73 -17.87 27.85
C GLU A 19 3.69 -18.97 27.59
N LEU A 20 4.06 -19.92 26.74
CA LEU A 20 3.38 -21.19 26.54
C LEU A 20 4.44 -22.29 26.60
N ASN A 21 4.29 -23.25 27.51
CA ASN A 21 5.22 -24.37 27.68
C ASN A 21 6.70 -23.95 27.82
N GLY A 22 7.00 -22.93 28.63
CA GLY A 22 8.37 -22.46 28.87
C GLY A 22 8.96 -21.59 27.75
N LYS A 23 8.17 -21.23 26.72
CA LYS A 23 8.63 -20.42 25.59
C LYS A 23 7.63 -19.31 25.25
N GLY A 24 8.14 -18.11 24.97
CA GLY A 24 7.31 -16.97 24.56
C GLY A 24 6.69 -17.16 23.17
N LEU A 25 5.47 -16.65 22.97
CA LEU A 25 4.76 -16.73 21.68
C LEU A 25 5.54 -16.16 20.49
N GLN A 26 6.26 -15.04 20.65
CA GLN A 26 7.08 -14.49 19.56
C GLN A 26 8.32 -15.34 19.28
N THR A 27 8.77 -16.18 20.21
CA THR A 27 9.84 -17.14 19.94
C THR A 27 9.33 -18.27 19.07
N TYR A 28 8.13 -18.80 19.32
CA TYR A 28 7.50 -19.76 18.39
C TYR A 28 7.30 -19.16 17.00
N PHE A 29 6.86 -17.89 16.93
CA PHE A 29 6.70 -17.17 15.68
C PHE A 29 8.04 -17.00 14.93
N GLU A 30 9.10 -16.63 15.65
CA GLU A 30 10.45 -16.53 15.10
C GLU A 30 10.97 -17.87 14.58
N GLU A 31 10.74 -18.97 15.30
CA GLU A 31 11.16 -20.31 14.89
C GLU A 31 10.46 -20.76 13.60
N MET A 32 9.15 -20.51 13.48
CA MET A 32 8.41 -20.76 12.26
C MET A 32 8.96 -19.96 11.08
N TRP A 33 9.16 -18.65 11.25
CA TRP A 33 9.72 -17.82 10.19
C TRP A 33 11.17 -18.17 9.85
N THR A 34 11.97 -18.58 10.84
CA THR A 34 13.33 -19.06 10.60
C THR A 34 13.33 -20.28 9.67
N TYR A 35 12.34 -21.17 9.80
CA TYR A 35 12.16 -22.29 8.87
C TYR A 35 11.84 -21.81 7.45
N VAL A 36 10.90 -20.86 7.30
CA VAL A 36 10.53 -20.27 6.00
C VAL A 36 11.72 -19.54 5.36
N ILE A 37 12.44 -18.72 6.12
CA ILE A 37 13.58 -17.94 5.64
C ILE A 37 14.68 -18.88 5.14
N ASN A 38 15.05 -19.91 5.91
CA ASN A 38 16.08 -20.86 5.47
C ASN A 38 15.71 -21.58 4.17
N ARG A 39 14.41 -21.78 3.91
CA ARG A 39 13.93 -22.41 2.68
C ARG A 39 14.02 -21.50 1.45
N PHE A 40 13.92 -20.18 1.64
CA PHE A 40 13.70 -19.21 0.56
C PHE A 40 14.76 -18.11 0.43
N LYS A 41 15.67 -17.98 1.39
CA LYS A 41 16.70 -16.93 1.42
C LYS A 41 17.58 -16.88 0.17
N ASP A 42 17.80 -18.01 -0.49
CA ASP A 42 18.63 -18.08 -1.71
C ASP A 42 17.79 -18.11 -3.00
N HIS A 43 16.45 -18.05 -2.91
CA HIS A 43 15.59 -18.12 -4.08
C HIS A 43 15.57 -16.75 -4.81
N PRO A 44 15.90 -16.69 -6.12
CA PRO A 44 16.03 -15.42 -6.82
C PRO A 44 14.71 -14.66 -6.97
N ALA A 45 13.58 -15.37 -7.06
CA ALA A 45 12.25 -14.75 -7.17
C ALA A 45 11.67 -14.22 -5.84
N VAL A 46 12.31 -14.53 -4.70
CA VAL A 46 11.85 -14.02 -3.40
C VAL A 46 12.58 -12.71 -3.14
N ILE A 47 11.83 -11.62 -3.04
CA ILE A 47 12.39 -10.27 -2.84
C ILE A 47 12.56 -9.92 -1.35
N GLY A 48 11.76 -10.53 -0.48
CA GLY A 48 11.75 -10.22 0.94
C GLY A 48 10.69 -10.99 1.71
N PHE A 49 10.56 -10.62 2.99
CA PHE A 49 9.62 -11.23 3.92
C PHE A 49 8.76 -10.16 4.58
N ASP A 50 7.46 -10.35 4.43
CA ASP A 50 6.45 -9.69 5.24
C ASP A 50 6.09 -10.57 6.42
N PHE A 51 6.44 -10.11 7.61
CA PHE A 51 6.37 -10.93 8.82
C PHE A 51 5.00 -10.92 9.47
N PHE A 52 4.21 -9.85 9.30
CA PHE A 52 2.98 -9.70 10.06
C PHE A 52 2.02 -8.72 9.38
N ASN A 53 1.05 -9.26 8.67
CA ASN A 53 -0.03 -8.50 8.05
C ASN A 53 -0.81 -7.66 9.09
N GLU A 54 -0.98 -6.38 8.81
CA GLU A 54 -1.77 -5.42 9.60
C GLU A 54 -1.67 -5.56 11.14
N PRO A 55 -0.49 -5.31 11.74
CA PRO A 55 -0.30 -5.46 13.18
C PRO A 55 -1.33 -4.67 14.00
N PHE A 56 -2.08 -5.35 14.87
CA PHE A 56 -3.12 -4.70 15.66
C PHE A 56 -2.80 -4.58 17.13
N PRO A 57 -3.11 -3.43 17.76
CA PRO A 57 -2.67 -3.15 19.12
C PRO A 57 -3.46 -3.85 20.25
N GLY A 58 -4.23 -4.90 19.96
CA GLY A 58 -5.03 -5.61 20.96
C GLY A 58 -6.00 -4.68 21.70
N LYS A 59 -5.96 -4.65 23.03
CA LYS A 59 -6.84 -3.78 23.84
C LYS A 59 -6.62 -2.29 23.56
N SER A 60 -5.39 -1.88 23.27
CA SER A 60 -5.08 -0.50 22.88
C SER A 60 -5.76 -0.15 21.55
N GLY A 61 -5.90 -1.14 20.67
CA GLY A 61 -6.68 -1.02 19.45
C GLY A 61 -8.16 -0.78 19.75
N GLY A 62 -8.75 -1.55 20.67
CA GLY A 62 -10.12 -1.30 21.13
C GLY A 62 -10.31 0.09 21.74
N LYS A 63 -9.30 0.64 22.43
CA LYS A 63 -9.30 2.02 22.92
C LYS A 63 -9.26 3.02 21.76
N ALA A 64 -8.34 2.86 20.81
CA ALA A 64 -8.22 3.71 19.62
C ALA A 64 -9.56 3.81 18.87
N PHE A 65 -10.23 2.67 18.66
CA PHE A 65 -11.55 2.66 18.03
C PHE A 65 -12.57 3.53 18.77
N ARG A 66 -12.66 3.43 20.11
CA ARG A 66 -13.60 4.25 20.90
C ARG A 66 -13.29 5.74 20.81
N GLU A 67 -12.01 6.12 20.85
CA GLU A 67 -11.59 7.53 20.71
C GLU A 67 -11.93 8.07 19.31
N ILE A 68 -11.73 7.26 18.26
CA ILE A 68 -12.09 7.60 16.88
C ILE A 68 -13.60 7.80 16.76
N ILE A 69 -14.42 6.89 17.30
CA ILE A 69 -15.89 7.03 17.26
C ILE A 69 -16.37 8.26 18.05
N ALA A 70 -15.81 8.51 19.23
CA ALA A 70 -16.14 9.72 19.99
C ALA A 70 -15.76 11.01 19.21
N ARG A 71 -14.60 10.99 18.53
CA ARG A 71 -14.17 12.10 17.68
C ARG A 71 -15.03 12.26 16.42
N LEU A 72 -15.50 11.16 15.83
CA LEU A 72 -16.47 11.19 14.73
C LEU A 72 -17.76 11.89 15.17
N VAL A 73 -18.36 11.47 16.29
CA VAL A 73 -19.61 12.07 16.81
C VAL A 73 -19.43 13.57 17.05
N SER A 74 -18.38 13.95 17.78
CA SER A 74 -18.09 15.38 18.03
C SER A 74 -17.81 16.17 16.75
N THR A 75 -17.08 15.60 15.79
CA THR A 75 -16.82 16.26 14.50
C THR A 75 -18.12 16.47 13.72
N THR A 76 -18.99 15.46 13.67
CA THR A 76 -20.31 15.53 13.03
C THR A 76 -21.20 16.62 13.64
N VAL A 77 -21.14 16.78 14.96
CA VAL A 77 -21.99 17.74 15.70
C VAL A 77 -21.45 19.18 15.63
N PHE A 78 -20.13 19.36 15.75
CA PHE A 78 -19.53 20.67 15.95
C PHE A 78 -18.84 21.25 14.71
N ASP A 79 -18.49 20.44 13.72
CA ASP A 79 -17.89 20.95 12.49
C ASP A 79 -18.95 21.58 11.57
N LYS A 80 -18.82 22.88 11.33
CA LYS A 80 -19.81 23.66 10.57
C LYS A 80 -19.78 23.35 9.07
N THR A 81 -18.70 22.73 8.57
CA THR A 81 -18.60 22.29 7.17
C THR A 81 -19.44 21.06 6.88
N ILE A 82 -19.85 20.30 7.91
CA ILE A 82 -20.72 19.14 7.77
C ILE A 82 -22.18 19.60 7.83
N SER A 83 -22.91 19.43 6.72
CA SER A 83 -24.32 19.82 6.65
C SER A 83 -25.22 18.83 7.40
N LYS A 84 -25.70 19.22 8.57
CA LYS A 84 -26.64 18.42 9.39
C LYS A 84 -27.97 18.14 8.68
N LYS A 85 -28.44 19.09 7.86
CA LYS A 85 -29.65 18.90 7.05
C LYS A 85 -29.43 17.78 6.02
N LYS A 86 -28.31 17.81 5.29
CA LYS A 86 -27.95 16.75 4.34
C LYS A 86 -27.68 15.42 5.04
N LEU A 87 -27.10 15.45 6.24
CA LEU A 87 -26.89 14.24 7.05
C LEU A 87 -28.23 13.53 7.34
N ILE A 88 -29.24 14.27 7.83
CA ILE A 88 -30.57 13.71 8.11
C ILE A 88 -31.22 13.24 6.82
N GLU A 89 -31.14 14.04 5.76
CA GLU A 89 -31.70 13.70 4.45
C GLU A 89 -31.11 12.39 3.90
N LEU A 90 -29.79 12.26 3.86
CA LEU A 90 -29.10 11.06 3.38
C LEU A 90 -29.34 9.85 4.29
N ALA A 91 -29.41 10.04 5.62
CA ALA A 91 -29.66 8.95 6.55
C ALA A 91 -31.11 8.42 6.53
N THR A 92 -32.08 9.23 6.10
CA THR A 92 -33.52 8.89 6.19
C THR A 92 -34.22 8.71 4.85
N LYS A 93 -33.67 9.26 3.76
CA LYS A 93 -34.31 9.30 2.44
C LYS A 93 -33.44 8.75 1.30
N SER A 94 -32.18 8.40 1.56
CA SER A 94 -31.33 7.77 0.56
C SER A 94 -31.63 6.28 0.47
N ASP A 95 -31.66 5.75 -0.75
CA ASP A 95 -31.68 4.31 -0.99
C ASP A 95 -30.37 3.63 -0.52
N ASP A 96 -29.30 4.42 -0.37
CA ASP A 96 -28.04 3.99 0.24
C ASP A 96 -27.63 4.94 1.40
N PRO A 97 -27.86 4.54 2.66
CA PRO A 97 -27.45 5.31 3.84
C PRO A 97 -25.93 5.51 3.96
N ALA A 98 -25.09 4.72 3.29
CA ALA A 98 -23.63 4.88 3.35
C ALA A 98 -23.19 6.24 2.79
N ARG A 99 -23.98 6.83 1.88
CA ARG A 99 -23.73 8.16 1.28
C ARG A 99 -23.58 9.29 2.30
N VAL A 100 -23.94 9.09 3.57
CA VAL A 100 -23.55 10.02 4.65
C VAL A 100 -22.04 10.28 4.69
N LEU A 101 -21.23 9.32 4.23
CA LEU A 101 -19.78 9.46 4.15
C LEU A 101 -19.32 10.50 3.11
N ASP A 102 -20.15 10.86 2.13
CA ASP A 102 -19.87 11.94 1.15
C ASP A 102 -19.69 13.30 1.84
N LEU A 103 -20.21 13.46 3.06
CA LEU A 103 -20.05 14.68 3.86
C LEU A 103 -18.67 14.80 4.52
N TYR A 104 -17.86 13.73 4.49
CA TYR A 104 -16.56 13.65 5.15
C TYR A 104 -15.45 13.57 4.12
N SER A 105 -14.73 14.68 3.96
CA SER A 105 -13.48 14.76 3.21
C SER A 105 -12.30 14.12 3.95
N GLY A 106 -11.17 13.93 3.28
CA GLY A 106 -9.90 13.47 3.87
C GLY A 106 -9.44 14.34 5.04
N LYS A 107 -9.73 15.65 5.02
CA LYS A 107 -9.48 16.54 6.17
C LYS A 107 -10.33 16.17 7.39
N HIS A 108 -11.60 15.85 7.19
CA HIS A 108 -12.47 15.39 8.27
C HIS A 108 -11.99 14.05 8.79
N LEU A 109 -11.62 13.13 7.89
CA LEU A 109 -11.03 11.84 8.24
C LEU A 109 -9.81 12.03 9.15
N ARG A 110 -8.81 12.81 8.73
CA ARG A 110 -7.61 13.04 9.53
C ARG A 110 -7.91 13.69 10.89
N LYS A 111 -8.84 14.65 10.94
CA LYS A 111 -9.31 15.25 12.19
C LYS A 111 -9.92 14.19 13.13
N ILE A 112 -10.64 13.23 12.58
CA ILE A 112 -11.28 12.15 13.33
C ILE A 112 -10.24 11.15 13.83
N THR A 113 -9.35 10.68 12.96
CA THR A 113 -8.39 9.62 13.27
C THR A 113 -7.24 10.08 14.14
N SER A 114 -6.92 11.38 14.15
CA SER A 114 -5.90 11.94 15.05
C SER A 114 -6.17 11.71 16.54
N ALA A 115 -7.42 11.42 16.92
CA ALA A 115 -7.77 11.02 18.29
C ALA A 115 -7.03 9.75 18.78
N ALA A 116 -6.51 8.92 17.87
CA ALA A 116 -5.80 7.70 18.19
C ALA A 116 -4.29 7.76 17.92
N ASP A 117 -3.73 8.90 17.49
CA ASP A 117 -2.31 9.02 17.10
C ASP A 117 -1.35 8.53 18.20
N ASP A 118 -1.51 9.01 19.43
CA ASP A 118 -0.61 8.65 20.55
C ASP A 118 -0.74 7.17 20.96
N ILE A 119 -1.93 6.60 20.79
CA ILE A 119 -2.18 5.19 21.08
C ILE A 119 -1.42 4.33 20.07
N ILE A 120 -1.56 4.64 18.78
CA ILE A 120 -0.89 3.89 17.71
C ILE A 120 0.62 4.12 17.73
N LYS A 121 1.08 5.35 17.95
CA LYS A 121 2.51 5.66 18.13
C LYS A 121 3.12 4.87 19.28
N THR A 122 2.40 4.74 20.40
CA THR A 122 2.87 3.94 21.54
C THR A 122 2.97 2.46 21.15
N PHE A 123 1.98 1.92 20.45
CA PHE A 123 2.03 0.54 19.95
C PHE A 123 3.21 0.33 18.99
N ASP A 124 3.34 1.18 17.97
CA ASP A 124 4.40 1.10 16.96
C ASP A 124 5.78 1.11 17.61
N THR A 125 6.01 2.03 18.55
CA THR A 125 7.35 2.21 19.14
C THR A 125 7.66 1.25 20.29
N LYS A 126 6.65 0.76 21.02
CA LYS A 126 6.85 -0.07 22.22
C LYS A 126 6.56 -1.55 22.02
N LYS A 127 5.79 -1.93 21.00
CA LYS A 127 5.41 -3.32 20.70
C LYS A 127 5.90 -3.76 19.33
N TYR A 128 5.52 -3.04 18.27
CA TYR A 128 5.85 -3.45 16.91
C TYR A 128 7.34 -3.28 16.59
N PHE A 129 7.97 -2.16 16.99
CA PHE A 129 9.40 -1.94 16.74
C PHE A 129 10.33 -3.00 17.40
N PRO A 130 10.12 -3.40 18.67
CA PRO A 130 10.84 -4.54 19.23
C PRO A 130 10.64 -5.85 18.46
N PHE A 131 9.40 -6.12 18.02
CA PHE A 131 9.06 -7.31 17.23
C PHE A 131 9.77 -7.31 15.87
N ILE A 132 9.68 -6.23 15.09
CA ILE A 132 10.32 -6.18 13.77
C ILE A 132 11.85 -6.24 13.87
N ASN A 133 12.44 -5.69 14.94
CA ASN A 133 13.87 -5.89 15.23
C ASN A 133 14.21 -7.36 15.52
N LYS A 134 13.37 -8.08 16.27
CA LYS A 134 13.54 -9.52 16.54
C LYS A 134 13.50 -10.32 15.24
N MET A 135 12.51 -10.06 14.39
CA MET A 135 12.36 -10.74 13.09
C MET A 135 13.47 -10.40 12.11
N THR A 136 13.88 -9.14 12.02
CA THR A 136 15.02 -8.70 11.20
C THR A 136 16.31 -9.40 11.64
N ARG A 137 16.57 -9.48 12.96
CA ARG A 137 17.72 -10.25 13.48
C ARG A 137 17.64 -11.72 13.09
N ALA A 138 16.47 -12.34 13.18
CA ALA A 138 16.29 -13.74 12.80
C ALA A 138 16.61 -13.96 11.30
N ALA A 139 16.12 -13.09 10.42
CA ALA A 139 16.43 -13.14 9.00
C ALA A 139 17.94 -13.00 8.72
N ARG A 140 18.61 -12.02 9.34
CA ARG A 140 20.06 -11.85 9.19
C ARG A 140 20.87 -13.01 9.79
N ARG A 141 20.42 -13.62 10.89
CA ARG A 141 21.05 -14.83 11.45
C ARG A 141 20.96 -16.04 10.51
N CYS A 142 19.92 -16.15 9.71
CA CYS A 142 19.81 -17.18 8.66
C CYS A 142 20.75 -16.90 7.46
N GLY A 143 21.43 -15.76 7.45
CA GLY A 143 22.24 -15.30 6.33
C GLY A 143 21.42 -14.75 5.16
N SER A 144 20.17 -14.33 5.40
CA SER A 144 19.32 -13.74 4.35
C SER A 144 19.66 -12.26 4.13
N ASP A 145 19.95 -11.89 2.89
CA ASP A 145 20.11 -10.50 2.44
C ASP A 145 18.81 -9.84 1.95
N LYS A 146 17.75 -10.65 1.78
CA LYS A 146 16.41 -10.24 1.34
C LYS A 146 15.81 -9.08 2.14
N LEU A 147 14.89 -8.34 1.50
CA LEU A 147 14.21 -7.20 2.10
C LEU A 147 13.34 -7.64 3.30
N VAL A 148 13.29 -6.79 4.33
CA VAL A 148 12.29 -6.91 5.40
C VAL A 148 11.20 -5.88 5.17
N PHE A 149 9.95 -6.33 5.10
CA PHE A 149 8.80 -5.46 4.88
C PHE A 149 8.39 -4.84 6.23
N LEU A 150 8.16 -3.53 6.20
CA LEU A 150 7.69 -2.73 7.33
C LEU A 150 6.22 -2.46 7.12
N GLU A 151 5.37 -3.35 7.61
CA GLU A 151 3.91 -3.20 7.65
C GLU A 151 3.48 -2.08 8.59
N ASN A 152 2.40 -1.38 8.23
CA ASN A 152 1.78 -0.40 9.12
C ASN A 152 0.75 -1.05 10.05
N SER A 153 0.52 -0.48 11.23
CA SER A 153 -0.58 -0.97 12.08
C SER A 153 -1.91 -0.92 11.34
N TYR A 154 -2.84 -1.84 11.64
CA TYR A 154 -4.20 -1.84 11.08
C TYR A 154 -4.85 -0.44 11.02
N TYR A 155 -4.69 0.37 12.07
CA TYR A 155 -5.29 1.70 12.13
C TYR A 155 -4.64 2.73 11.20
N SER A 156 -3.43 2.48 10.72
CA SER A 156 -2.77 3.33 9.73
C SER A 156 -3.44 3.25 8.35
N ASN A 157 -4.26 2.22 8.09
CA ASN A 157 -5.16 2.16 6.94
C ASN A 157 -6.19 3.29 6.94
N LEU A 158 -6.33 4.03 8.05
CA LEU A 158 -7.21 5.19 8.22
C LEU A 158 -6.45 6.54 8.19
N GLY A 159 -5.17 6.52 7.80
CA GLY A 159 -4.32 7.72 7.78
C GLY A 159 -3.78 8.10 9.17
N ILE A 160 -3.64 7.13 10.08
CA ILE A 160 -2.86 7.33 11.31
C ILE A 160 -1.38 7.11 11.01
N PRO A 161 -0.47 8.05 11.35
CA PRO A 161 0.93 7.95 10.98
C PRO A 161 1.61 6.68 11.52
N TYR A 162 2.20 5.90 10.62
CA TYR A 162 3.16 4.87 11.00
C TYR A 162 4.34 5.54 11.72
N SER A 163 4.71 5.06 12.90
CA SER A 163 5.69 5.73 13.79
C SER A 163 6.92 4.87 14.09
N CYS A 164 6.95 3.63 13.64
CA CYS A 164 8.09 2.75 13.86
C CYS A 164 9.27 3.18 12.96
N PRO A 165 10.50 3.31 13.51
CA PRO A 165 11.68 3.61 12.71
C PRO A 165 12.16 2.35 11.98
N ARG A 166 13.20 2.50 11.15
CA ARG A 166 13.89 1.36 10.55
C ARG A 166 14.53 0.48 11.65
N PRO A 167 14.57 -0.86 11.48
CA PRO A 167 15.23 -1.76 12.42
C PRO A 167 16.68 -1.35 12.71
N VAL A 168 17.15 -1.61 13.92
CA VAL A 168 18.53 -1.36 14.36
C VAL A 168 19.16 -2.66 14.82
N LEU A 169 20.21 -3.08 14.12
CA LEU A 169 20.97 -4.30 14.38
C LEU A 169 22.37 -3.92 14.86
N SER A 170 22.73 -4.33 16.08
CA SER A 170 24.06 -4.07 16.66
C SER A 170 24.49 -2.60 16.56
N GLY A 171 23.56 -1.68 16.81
CA GLY A 171 23.80 -0.23 16.76
C GLY A 171 23.79 0.40 15.35
N LYS A 172 23.55 -0.38 14.30
CA LYS A 172 23.45 0.10 12.92
C LYS A 172 22.02 0.02 12.40
N THR A 173 21.59 1.06 11.70
CA THR A 173 20.29 1.06 11.03
C THR A 173 20.30 0.08 9.85
N GLU A 174 19.29 -0.78 9.78
CA GLU A 174 19.10 -1.71 8.67
C GLU A 174 18.61 -0.95 7.43
N ASN A 175 19.26 -1.21 6.29
CA ASN A 175 18.95 -0.55 5.03
C ASN A 175 18.19 -1.46 4.06
N ASN A 176 18.29 -2.79 4.21
CA ASN A 176 17.56 -3.75 3.37
C ASN A 176 16.14 -3.96 3.90
N VAL A 177 15.38 -2.86 3.92
CA VAL A 177 13.97 -2.81 4.32
C VAL A 177 13.14 -2.08 3.28
N ILE A 178 11.84 -2.38 3.25
CA ILE A 178 10.85 -1.72 2.39
C ILE A 178 9.63 -1.35 3.22
N PHE A 179 9.02 -0.18 2.96
CA PHE A 179 7.77 0.18 3.63
C PHE A 179 6.60 -0.44 2.87
N SER A 180 5.73 -1.18 3.56
CA SER A 180 4.61 -1.91 2.96
C SER A 180 3.28 -1.44 3.53
N PRO A 181 2.79 -0.25 3.15
CA PRO A 181 1.56 0.28 3.70
C PRO A 181 0.32 -0.27 3.00
N HIS A 182 -0.79 -0.33 3.73
CA HIS A 182 -2.13 -0.59 3.20
C HIS A 182 -2.99 0.65 3.36
N ALA A 183 -3.97 0.83 2.47
CA ALA A 183 -5.00 1.84 2.66
C ALA A 183 -6.28 1.46 1.93
N TYR A 184 -7.39 1.79 2.56
CA TYR A 184 -8.72 1.52 2.04
C TYR A 184 -9.65 2.70 2.33
N ASP A 185 -10.55 2.99 1.39
CA ASP A 185 -11.70 3.83 1.70
C ASP A 185 -12.69 3.07 2.58
N PHE A 186 -13.47 3.78 3.40
CA PHE A 186 -14.44 3.16 4.32
C PHE A 186 -15.53 2.34 3.64
N MET A 187 -15.75 2.55 2.34
CA MET A 187 -16.71 1.79 1.56
C MET A 187 -16.19 0.44 1.08
N VAL A 188 -14.90 0.12 1.32
CA VAL A 188 -14.31 -1.16 0.91
C VAL A 188 -15.13 -2.35 1.42
N ASP A 189 -15.21 -3.40 0.61
CA ASP A 189 -15.96 -4.64 0.88
C ASP A 189 -17.47 -4.45 1.13
N THR A 190 -18.04 -3.33 0.67
CA THR A 190 -19.48 -3.07 0.68
C THR A 190 -20.00 -2.82 -0.74
N PRO A 191 -21.29 -3.08 -1.02
CA PRO A 191 -21.91 -2.67 -2.29
C PRO A 191 -21.76 -1.16 -2.59
N SER A 192 -21.56 -0.36 -1.56
CA SER A 192 -21.36 1.09 -1.63
C SER A 192 -19.96 1.51 -2.07
N TYR A 193 -19.04 0.58 -2.40
CA TYR A 193 -17.68 0.92 -2.88
C TYR A 193 -17.67 1.79 -4.15
N LYS A 194 -18.76 1.78 -4.92
CA LYS A 194 -18.99 2.74 -6.01
C LYS A 194 -19.01 4.21 -5.58
N TYR A 195 -19.13 4.47 -4.27
CA TYR A 195 -19.04 5.80 -3.65
C TYR A 195 -17.71 6.02 -2.90
N ALA A 196 -16.68 5.22 -3.19
CA ALA A 196 -15.35 5.42 -2.64
C ALA A 196 -14.81 6.81 -3.01
N SER A 197 -14.11 7.45 -2.07
CA SER A 197 -13.68 8.84 -2.23
C SER A 197 -12.18 8.94 -2.51
N ASN A 198 -11.83 9.50 -3.67
CA ASN A 198 -10.44 9.82 -4.03
C ASN A 198 -9.80 10.73 -2.99
N ASP A 199 -10.53 11.73 -2.48
CA ASP A 199 -10.02 12.67 -1.49
C ASP A 199 -9.72 12.00 -0.14
N ARG A 200 -10.59 11.10 0.33
CA ARG A 200 -10.33 10.35 1.57
C ARG A 200 -9.13 9.43 1.42
N VAL A 201 -9.15 8.52 0.44
CA VAL A 201 -8.05 7.55 0.27
C VAL A 201 -6.72 8.24 -0.11
N GLY A 202 -6.78 9.30 -0.93
CA GLY A 202 -5.62 10.10 -1.28
C GLY A 202 -4.98 10.77 -0.07
N SER A 203 -5.79 11.24 0.89
CA SER A 203 -5.27 11.78 2.15
C SER A 203 -4.53 10.73 2.99
N ILE A 204 -5.00 9.46 2.98
CA ILE A 204 -4.35 8.35 3.68
C ILE A 204 -3.00 8.04 3.03
N PHE A 205 -2.95 7.89 1.70
CA PHE A 205 -1.71 7.66 0.99
C PHE A 205 -0.73 8.84 1.08
N ALA A 206 -1.21 10.08 1.22
CA ALA A 206 -0.35 11.22 1.51
C ALA A 206 0.32 11.12 2.90
N GLU A 207 -0.34 10.55 3.90
CA GLU A 207 0.28 10.23 5.20
C GLU A 207 1.33 9.11 5.06
N HIS A 208 1.05 8.09 4.25
CA HIS A 208 2.01 7.03 3.93
C HIS A 208 3.23 7.58 3.21
N ARG A 209 3.05 8.54 2.29
CA ARG A 209 4.16 9.22 1.61
C ARG A 209 5.02 9.99 2.61
N ARG A 210 4.43 10.68 3.59
CA ARG A 210 5.20 11.33 4.67
C ARG A 210 5.98 10.31 5.50
N SER A 211 5.39 9.14 5.77
CA SER A 211 6.06 8.04 6.47
C SER A 211 7.23 7.48 5.66
N GLN A 212 7.05 7.27 4.36
CA GLN A 212 8.12 6.89 3.44
C GLN A 212 9.28 7.89 3.48
N MET A 213 8.99 9.19 3.30
CA MET A 213 10.02 10.23 3.25
C MET A 213 10.81 10.30 4.56
N ARG A 214 10.14 10.09 5.71
CA ARG A 214 10.81 10.01 7.01
C ARG A 214 11.71 8.78 7.14
N LEU A 215 11.29 7.63 6.60
CA LEU A 215 12.06 6.39 6.65
C LEU A 215 13.22 6.37 5.66
N GLY A 216 13.08 7.05 4.52
CA GLY A 216 14.06 7.06 3.43
C GLY A 216 14.18 5.70 2.73
N VAL A 217 13.05 5.02 2.47
CA VAL A 217 13.01 3.65 1.92
C VAL A 217 12.04 3.56 0.74
N PRO A 218 12.19 2.53 -0.13
CA PRO A 218 11.20 2.23 -1.16
C PRO A 218 9.85 1.81 -0.57
N VAL A 219 8.82 1.76 -1.44
CA VAL A 219 7.47 1.33 -1.07
C VAL A 219 6.96 0.28 -2.04
N ILE A 220 6.35 -0.77 -1.49
CA ILE A 220 5.37 -1.60 -2.18
C ILE A 220 4.07 -1.43 -1.41
N VAL A 221 2.99 -0.94 -2.03
CA VAL A 221 1.68 -0.92 -1.38
C VAL A 221 1.20 -2.38 -1.25
N GLY A 222 1.24 -2.92 -0.04
CA GLY A 222 1.02 -4.35 0.22
C GLY A 222 -0.40 -4.81 -0.08
N GLU A 223 -1.39 -3.96 0.20
CA GLU A 223 -2.79 -4.21 -0.13
C GLU A 223 -3.52 -2.90 -0.38
N TRP A 224 -4.35 -2.91 -1.42
CA TRP A 224 -5.25 -1.82 -1.80
C TRP A 224 -6.31 -2.36 -2.76
N GLY A 225 -7.34 -1.56 -3.04
CA GLY A 225 -8.40 -1.91 -3.98
C GLY A 225 -9.72 -2.20 -3.27
N GLY A 226 -10.53 -3.06 -3.88
CA GLY A 226 -11.88 -3.38 -3.45
C GLY A 226 -12.71 -3.91 -4.63
N PHE A 227 -13.80 -4.60 -4.34
CA PHE A 227 -14.69 -5.16 -5.35
C PHE A 227 -16.14 -4.75 -5.10
N THR A 228 -16.80 -4.29 -6.16
CA THR A 228 -18.26 -4.16 -6.20
C THR A 228 -18.75 -4.44 -7.61
N GLU A 229 -20.04 -4.69 -7.75
CA GLU A 229 -20.67 -4.90 -9.06
C GLU A 229 -20.65 -3.62 -9.90
N GLY A 230 -20.57 -3.79 -11.22
CA GLY A 230 -20.49 -2.68 -12.19
C GLY A 230 -19.09 -2.09 -12.31
N ASP A 231 -19.00 -1.01 -13.10
CA ASP A 231 -17.76 -0.35 -13.50
C ASP A 231 -17.65 1.11 -12.99
N GLU A 232 -18.68 1.63 -12.31
CA GLU A 232 -18.75 3.00 -11.79
C GLU A 232 -17.56 3.38 -10.88
N TRP A 233 -16.90 2.38 -10.27
CA TRP A 233 -15.77 2.54 -9.37
C TRP A 233 -14.40 2.43 -10.07
N PHE A 234 -14.34 2.07 -11.36
CA PHE A 234 -13.06 1.96 -12.07
C PHE A 234 -12.24 3.25 -12.07
N PRO A 235 -12.83 4.46 -12.23
CA PRO A 235 -12.08 5.72 -12.10
C PRO A 235 -11.41 5.91 -10.73
N HIS A 236 -11.95 5.31 -9.67
CA HIS A 236 -11.33 5.32 -8.34
C HIS A 236 -10.04 4.49 -8.32
N ILE A 237 -10.03 3.33 -8.98
CA ILE A 237 -8.84 2.48 -9.10
C ILE A 237 -7.78 3.13 -9.97
N GLU A 238 -8.19 3.79 -11.07
CA GLU A 238 -7.29 4.55 -11.93
C GLU A 238 -6.60 5.67 -11.16
N TYR A 239 -7.37 6.45 -10.40
CA TYR A 239 -6.82 7.49 -9.53
C TYR A 239 -5.74 6.94 -8.59
N LEU A 240 -5.94 5.76 -7.99
CA LEU A 240 -4.96 5.13 -7.11
C LEU A 240 -3.71 4.66 -7.85
N LEU A 241 -3.86 4.06 -9.03
CA LEU A 241 -2.72 3.65 -9.86
C LEU A 241 -1.88 4.86 -10.29
N ASP A 242 -2.52 5.95 -10.71
CA ASP A 242 -1.82 7.17 -11.11
C ASP A 242 -1.14 7.83 -9.91
N LEU A 243 -1.75 7.76 -8.72
CA LEU A 243 -1.12 8.19 -7.49
C LEU A 243 0.14 7.38 -7.18
N PHE A 244 0.10 6.05 -7.33
CA PHE A 244 1.27 5.19 -7.13
C PHE A 244 2.36 5.46 -8.15
N ASP A 245 2.00 5.64 -9.42
CA ASP A 245 2.94 6.00 -10.49
C ASP A 245 3.63 7.34 -10.17
N SER A 246 2.87 8.35 -9.73
CA SER A 246 3.42 9.66 -9.31
C SER A 246 4.41 9.56 -8.14
N TYR A 247 4.27 8.53 -7.30
CA TYR A 247 5.14 8.25 -6.18
C TYR A 247 6.24 7.24 -6.49
N LYS A 248 6.23 6.64 -7.68
CA LYS A 248 7.09 5.54 -8.12
C LYS A 248 6.97 4.32 -7.20
N TRP A 249 5.74 4.02 -6.79
CA TRP A 249 5.42 2.92 -5.88
C TRP A 249 4.95 1.70 -6.66
N SER A 250 5.55 0.54 -6.36
CA SER A 250 4.96 -0.74 -6.74
C SER A 250 3.78 -1.06 -5.82
N ASN A 251 2.95 -2.02 -6.21
CA ASN A 251 1.74 -2.34 -5.46
C ASN A 251 1.25 -3.77 -5.71
N THR A 252 0.41 -4.26 -4.80
CA THR A 252 -0.26 -5.57 -4.88
C THR A 252 -1.75 -5.38 -4.63
N TYR A 253 -2.55 -5.56 -5.69
CA TYR A 253 -4.01 -5.38 -5.63
C TYR A 253 -4.67 -6.53 -4.86
N TRP A 254 -5.53 -6.18 -3.90
CA TRP A 254 -6.30 -7.14 -3.12
C TRP A 254 -7.62 -7.43 -3.83
N THR A 255 -7.85 -8.64 -4.36
CA THR A 255 -7.03 -9.85 -4.26
C THR A 255 -7.21 -10.75 -5.49
N TYR A 256 -6.29 -11.68 -5.68
CA TYR A 256 -6.36 -12.68 -6.74
C TYR A 256 -7.24 -13.86 -6.31
N PHE A 257 -8.15 -14.28 -7.19
CA PHE A 257 -8.96 -15.49 -7.05
C PHE A 257 -9.14 -16.18 -8.41
N GLY A 258 -9.64 -17.42 -8.41
CA GLY A 258 -9.90 -18.15 -9.66
C GLY A 258 -10.89 -17.41 -10.57
N GLY A 259 -10.48 -17.10 -11.80
CA GLY A 259 -11.28 -16.30 -12.74
C GLY A 259 -11.07 -14.79 -12.64
N PHE A 260 -10.18 -14.31 -11.77
CA PHE A 260 -9.89 -12.88 -11.62
C PHE A 260 -9.45 -12.20 -12.94
N THR A 261 -8.71 -12.92 -13.80
CA THR A 261 -8.28 -12.40 -15.12
C THR A 261 -9.41 -12.16 -16.11
N GLU A 262 -10.59 -12.72 -15.84
CA GLU A 262 -11.80 -12.54 -16.65
C GLU A 262 -12.66 -11.38 -16.16
N THR A 263 -12.31 -10.76 -15.04
CA THR A 263 -13.05 -9.61 -14.50
C THR A 263 -12.79 -8.37 -15.33
N GLU A 264 -13.81 -7.52 -15.46
CA GLU A 264 -13.68 -6.25 -16.18
C GLU A 264 -12.64 -5.34 -15.54
N VAL A 265 -12.53 -5.28 -14.21
CA VAL A 265 -11.49 -4.47 -13.54
C VAL A 265 -10.08 -4.94 -13.93
N TYR A 266 -9.85 -6.25 -14.04
CA TYR A 266 -8.56 -6.78 -14.46
C TYR A 266 -8.26 -6.40 -15.91
N GLN A 267 -9.19 -6.67 -16.81
CA GLN A 267 -8.99 -6.50 -18.26
C GLN A 267 -8.92 -5.02 -18.67
N ASN A 268 -9.75 -4.19 -18.05
CA ASN A 268 -9.95 -2.81 -18.46
C ASN A 268 -9.08 -1.83 -17.67
N VAL A 269 -8.74 -2.12 -16.40
CA VAL A 269 -8.04 -1.17 -15.51
C VAL A 269 -6.66 -1.66 -15.09
N LEU A 270 -6.55 -2.87 -14.52
CA LEU A 270 -5.29 -3.35 -13.95
C LEU A 270 -4.29 -3.81 -15.02
N THR A 271 -4.78 -4.23 -16.19
CA THR A 271 -3.92 -4.57 -17.35
C THR A 271 -3.47 -3.29 -18.07
N ARG A 272 -2.47 -2.61 -17.50
CA ARG A 272 -1.92 -1.35 -18.02
C ARG A 272 -0.42 -1.43 -18.32
N PRO A 273 0.09 -0.64 -19.27
CA PRO A 273 1.53 -0.57 -19.51
C PRO A 273 2.27 0.05 -18.31
N HIS A 274 3.47 -0.44 -18.04
CA HIS A 274 4.29 0.01 -16.91
C HIS A 274 5.77 -0.39 -17.11
N PRO A 275 6.72 0.32 -16.49
CA PRO A 275 8.10 -0.14 -16.41
C PRO A 275 8.21 -1.40 -15.55
N ILE A 276 8.95 -2.40 -16.04
CA ILE A 276 9.29 -3.62 -15.29
C ILE A 276 10.68 -3.49 -14.67
N ALA A 277 11.65 -3.06 -15.48
CA ALA A 277 13.03 -2.84 -15.07
C ALA A 277 13.63 -1.73 -15.93
N VAL A 278 14.34 -0.78 -15.34
CA VAL A 278 14.90 0.38 -16.05
C VAL A 278 16.40 0.46 -15.77
N THR A 279 17.20 0.73 -16.80
CA THR A 279 18.68 0.80 -16.71
C THR A 279 19.20 2.07 -16.02
N GLY A 280 18.32 2.83 -15.38
CA GLY A 280 18.62 4.12 -14.76
C GLY A 280 17.61 4.52 -13.69
N GLU A 281 17.71 5.74 -13.21
CA GLU A 281 16.74 6.32 -12.30
C GLU A 281 15.51 6.78 -13.08
N ILE A 282 14.34 6.26 -12.74
CA ILE A 282 13.07 6.73 -13.32
C ILE A 282 12.84 8.16 -12.84
N ASP A 283 12.67 9.10 -13.77
CA ASP A 283 12.34 10.49 -13.48
C ASP A 283 10.83 10.64 -13.25
N CYS A 284 10.02 10.11 -14.17
CA CYS A 284 8.57 9.98 -14.06
C CYS A 284 8.05 8.87 -15.01
N TYR A 285 6.83 8.40 -14.77
CA TYR A 285 6.11 7.55 -15.71
C TYR A 285 4.61 7.60 -15.41
N GLY A 286 3.79 7.13 -16.35
CA GLY A 286 2.37 6.96 -16.14
C GLY A 286 1.65 6.48 -17.40
N TYR A 287 0.37 6.13 -17.25
CA TYR A 287 -0.51 5.77 -18.36
C TYR A 287 -1.79 6.60 -18.32
N ASP A 288 -1.92 7.52 -19.28
CA ASP A 288 -3.15 8.27 -19.51
C ASP A 288 -4.11 7.39 -20.31
N ARG A 289 -5.15 6.90 -19.65
CA ARG A 289 -6.11 5.97 -20.26
C ARG A 289 -7.02 6.65 -21.29
N GLU A 290 -7.38 7.92 -21.08
CA GLU A 290 -8.23 8.67 -22.02
C GLU A 290 -7.49 8.93 -23.33
N LYS A 291 -6.22 9.34 -23.24
CA LYS A 291 -5.34 9.53 -24.40
C LYS A 291 -4.73 8.22 -24.93
N LYS A 292 -4.86 7.14 -24.15
CA LYS A 292 -4.23 5.83 -24.40
C LYS A 292 -2.72 5.96 -24.59
N GLU A 293 -2.08 6.73 -23.73
CA GLU A 293 -0.68 7.11 -23.84
C GLU A 293 0.09 6.69 -22.60
N PHE A 294 1.10 5.84 -22.79
CA PHE A 294 2.10 5.54 -21.78
C PHE A 294 3.34 6.40 -22.02
N HIS A 295 3.90 6.95 -20.95
CA HIS A 295 5.17 7.66 -20.96
C HIS A 295 6.08 7.13 -19.85
N LEU A 296 7.38 7.13 -20.11
CA LEU A 296 8.43 6.86 -19.13
C LEU A 296 9.65 7.72 -19.46
N GLU A 297 10.07 8.52 -18.50
CA GLU A 297 11.31 9.29 -18.53
C GLU A 297 12.29 8.71 -17.51
N PHE A 298 13.55 8.55 -17.90
CA PHE A 298 14.59 8.06 -17.00
C PHE A 298 15.98 8.55 -17.37
N THR A 299 16.86 8.58 -16.37
CA THR A 299 18.26 8.97 -16.52
C THR A 299 19.17 7.76 -16.26
N GLN A 300 19.91 7.35 -17.29
CA GLN A 300 20.94 6.31 -17.20
C GLN A 300 22.31 6.96 -17.00
N ASN A 301 23.01 6.63 -15.91
CA ASN A 301 24.31 7.23 -15.60
C ASN A 301 25.50 6.42 -16.15
N ASP A 302 25.35 5.10 -16.26
CA ASP A 302 26.45 4.19 -16.58
C ASP A 302 26.17 3.37 -17.86
N GLU A 303 27.23 2.97 -18.54
CA GLU A 303 27.14 2.00 -19.63
C GLU A 303 26.73 0.63 -19.09
N THR A 304 25.79 -0.04 -19.76
CA THR A 304 25.32 -1.37 -19.34
C THR A 304 24.91 -2.24 -20.51
N LYS A 305 25.08 -3.56 -20.35
CA LYS A 305 24.55 -4.56 -21.29
C LYS A 305 23.10 -4.96 -20.96
N ALA A 306 22.58 -4.55 -19.81
CA ALA A 306 21.19 -4.74 -19.44
C ALA A 306 20.26 -3.94 -20.38
N LYS A 307 18.98 -4.30 -20.38
CA LYS A 307 17.96 -3.63 -21.19
C LYS A 307 16.89 -3.07 -20.28
N THR A 308 16.36 -1.92 -20.65
CA THR A 308 15.10 -1.45 -20.08
C THR A 308 13.99 -2.35 -20.59
N GLU A 309 13.10 -2.75 -19.68
CA GLU A 309 11.95 -3.62 -19.92
C GLU A 309 10.66 -2.87 -19.54
N ILE A 310 9.72 -2.78 -20.48
CA ILE A 310 8.37 -2.27 -20.23
C ILE A 310 7.34 -3.37 -20.56
N PHE A 311 6.26 -3.41 -19.80
CA PHE A 311 5.09 -4.21 -20.16
C PHE A 311 4.22 -3.43 -21.15
N VAL A 312 3.84 -4.06 -22.25
CA VAL A 312 2.91 -3.55 -23.25
C VAL A 312 1.68 -4.47 -23.34
N PRO A 313 0.47 -4.03 -22.93
CA PRO A 313 -0.70 -4.91 -22.85
C PRO A 313 -1.28 -5.28 -24.23
N SER A 314 -1.05 -4.45 -25.24
CA SER A 314 -1.47 -4.69 -26.62
C SER A 314 -0.43 -4.14 -27.60
N VAL A 315 -0.57 -4.47 -28.89
CA VAL A 315 0.29 -3.90 -29.94
C VAL A 315 -0.09 -2.42 -30.11
N PRO A 316 0.84 -1.48 -29.87
CA PRO A 316 0.53 -0.06 -29.93
C PRO A 316 0.27 0.39 -31.37
N LYS A 317 -0.39 1.54 -31.51
CA LYS A 317 -0.53 2.24 -32.78
C LYS A 317 0.79 2.89 -33.19
N TYR A 318 1.51 3.45 -32.21
CA TYR A 318 2.74 4.20 -32.40
C TYR A 318 3.60 4.12 -31.13
N ALA A 319 4.92 4.10 -31.27
CA ALA A 319 5.85 4.22 -30.16
C ALA A 319 7.09 4.99 -30.62
N GLU A 320 7.65 5.80 -29.73
CA GLU A 320 8.88 6.55 -29.95
C GLU A 320 9.82 6.39 -28.76
N LEU A 321 11.12 6.35 -29.04
CA LEU A 321 12.21 6.42 -28.07
C LEU A 321 13.08 7.60 -28.47
N ASP A 322 13.19 8.60 -27.60
CA ASP A 322 13.98 9.82 -27.82
C ASP A 322 13.61 10.56 -29.13
N GLY A 323 12.31 10.52 -29.49
CA GLY A 323 11.77 11.13 -30.71
C GLY A 323 11.97 10.29 -31.99
N GLU A 324 12.60 9.12 -31.90
CA GLU A 324 12.72 8.17 -33.01
C GLU A 324 11.63 7.10 -32.94
N GLU A 325 10.92 6.89 -34.04
CA GLU A 325 9.87 5.86 -34.11
C GLU A 325 10.47 4.45 -33.94
N ILE A 326 9.88 3.67 -33.02
CA ILE A 326 10.26 2.28 -32.76
C ILE A 326 9.09 1.32 -32.98
N SER A 327 9.39 0.12 -33.45
CA SER A 327 8.37 -0.89 -33.76
C SER A 327 8.18 -1.89 -32.61
N ILE A 328 7.01 -1.85 -31.96
CA ILE A 328 6.58 -2.84 -30.97
C ILE A 328 5.53 -3.75 -31.62
N LYS A 329 5.92 -4.97 -32.00
CA LYS A 329 5.08 -5.87 -32.82
C LYS A 329 4.24 -6.89 -32.03
N ARG A 330 4.43 -6.99 -30.71
CA ARG A 330 3.78 -7.99 -29.86
C ARG A 330 3.45 -7.39 -28.50
N LYS A 331 2.36 -7.86 -27.89
CA LYS A 331 2.08 -7.63 -26.46
C LYS A 331 3.04 -8.44 -25.58
N GLY A 332 3.22 -8.02 -24.33
CA GLY A 332 4.12 -8.64 -23.37
C GLY A 332 5.28 -7.73 -22.98
N VAL A 333 6.47 -8.28 -22.76
CA VAL A 333 7.64 -7.49 -22.38
C VAL A 333 8.37 -6.97 -23.61
N PHE A 334 8.45 -5.66 -23.76
CA PHE A 334 9.29 -4.99 -24.75
C PHE A 334 10.63 -4.59 -24.11
N ARG A 335 11.73 -4.80 -24.83
CA ARG A 335 13.09 -4.59 -24.33
C ARG A 335 13.89 -3.72 -25.29
N PHE A 336 14.54 -2.69 -24.76
CA PHE A 336 15.40 -1.78 -25.53
C PHE A 336 16.66 -1.41 -24.75
N SER A 337 17.67 -0.95 -25.49
CA SER A 337 18.96 -0.52 -24.94
C SER A 337 19.10 0.98 -25.12
N THR A 338 19.71 1.63 -24.14
CA THR A 338 20.03 3.06 -24.12
C THR A 338 21.49 3.25 -23.69
N THR A 339 22.09 4.34 -24.14
CA THR A 339 23.42 4.79 -23.66
C THR A 339 23.25 5.61 -22.37
N PRO A 340 24.34 6.03 -21.70
CA PRO A 340 24.24 7.04 -20.66
C PRO A 340 23.61 8.33 -21.19
N GLY A 341 22.64 8.87 -20.46
CA GLY A 341 21.83 10.00 -20.90
C GLY A 341 20.44 10.04 -20.28
N LYS A 342 19.70 11.07 -20.65
CA LYS A 342 18.26 11.17 -20.40
C LYS A 342 17.51 10.54 -21.55
N HIS A 343 16.50 9.76 -21.23
CA HIS A 343 15.71 9.04 -22.20
C HIS A 343 14.22 9.20 -21.93
N GLU A 344 13.45 9.24 -23.01
CA GLU A 344 12.00 9.28 -22.98
C GLU A 344 11.46 8.21 -23.93
N ILE A 345 10.54 7.38 -23.42
CA ILE A 345 9.75 6.48 -24.25
C ILE A 345 8.28 6.84 -24.13
N LYS A 346 7.63 6.96 -25.29
CA LYS A 346 6.20 7.20 -25.40
C LYS A 346 5.55 6.13 -26.25
N VAL A 347 4.43 5.60 -25.78
CA VAL A 347 3.70 4.50 -26.44
C VAL A 347 2.22 4.84 -26.50
N ILE A 348 1.69 4.93 -27.72
CA ILE A 348 0.30 5.31 -27.99
C ILE A 348 -0.47 4.08 -28.48
N TYR A 349 -1.55 3.74 -27.80
CA TYR A 349 -2.40 2.59 -28.11
C TYR A 349 -3.62 2.97 -28.98
N LYS A 350 -4.29 1.96 -29.54
CA LYS A 350 -5.47 2.14 -30.39
C LYS A 350 -6.72 2.45 -29.59
#